data_AF-B7GEF5-F1
#
_entry.id   AF-B7GEF5-F1
#
_cell.length_a   1.000
_cell.length_b   1.000
_cell.length_c   1.000
_cell.angle_alpha   90.00
_cell.angle_beta   90.00
_cell.angle_gamma   90.00
#
_symmetry.space_group_name_H-M   'P 1'
#
loop_
_entity.id
_entity.type
_entity.pdbx_description
1 polymer ?
#
loop_
_entity_poly.entity_id
_entity_poly.type
_entity_poly.pdbx_seq_one_letter_code
_entity_poly.pdbx_strand_id
1 'polypeptide(L)'
;MEQVQFKLHDGSRRAPSGGIEGLGFDNDPNKPKTKDPAVSLYTVPVQEILERYRAPPVMEYLSLDIEGAEYFVMKDFPFTTYRFKIMTIERPSQELVNLLYSNQYVYLAANNEYGMETLWVHRDHLSELDTTAIEAVKWRTVSTRWIEVGTSPAEKPRVIAQK
;
A
#
# COMPACT_ATOMS: atom_id res chain seq x y z
N MET A 1 11.32 -12.16 -14.91
CA MET A 1 11.44 -12.34 -13.45
C MET A 1 12.63 -11.54 -12.99
N GLU A 2 12.40 -10.55 -12.15
CA GLU A 2 13.45 -9.74 -11.52
C GLU A 2 13.94 -10.47 -10.27
N GLN A 3 15.20 -10.26 -9.90
CA GLN A 3 15.76 -10.81 -8.67
C GLN A 3 15.89 -9.69 -7.63
N VAL A 4 15.44 -9.95 -6.41
CA VAL A 4 15.52 -9.01 -5.29
C VAL A 4 16.33 -9.62 -4.14
N GLN A 5 16.90 -8.76 -3.32
CA GLN A 5 17.42 -9.16 -2.01
C GLN A 5 16.28 -9.14 -1.01
N PHE A 6 16.15 -10.19 -0.19
CA PHE A 6 15.08 -10.33 0.79
C PHE A 6 15.66 -10.64 2.16
N LYS A 7 15.22 -9.92 3.19
CA LYS A 7 15.61 -10.14 4.59
C LYS A 7 14.54 -10.95 5.31
N LEU A 8 14.97 -11.99 6.02
CA LEU A 8 14.16 -12.71 6.99
C LEU A 8 14.74 -12.42 8.37
N HIS A 9 13.91 -11.90 9.28
CA HIS A 9 14.29 -11.68 10.66
C HIS A 9 13.93 -12.94 11.45
N ASP A 10 14.91 -13.53 12.13
CA ASP A 10 14.61 -14.65 13.03
C ASP A 10 13.62 -14.19 14.11
N GLY A 11 12.58 -15.01 14.34
CA GLY A 11 11.50 -14.68 15.28
C GLY A 11 11.91 -14.82 16.75
N SER A 12 13.20 -14.77 17.08
CA SER A 12 13.70 -15.14 18.41
C SER A 12 13.29 -14.16 19.51
N ARG A 13 12.90 -12.92 19.14
CA ARG A 13 12.47 -11.87 20.09
C ARG A 13 11.12 -11.22 19.75
N ARG A 14 10.58 -11.42 18.55
CA ARG A 14 9.28 -10.93 18.04
C ARG A 14 8.74 -11.91 17.00
N ALA A 15 7.48 -11.74 16.56
CA ALA A 15 6.98 -12.49 15.41
C ALA A 15 7.94 -12.35 14.22
N PRO A 16 8.19 -13.43 13.45
CA PRO A 16 9.01 -13.36 12.25
C PRO A 16 8.51 -12.22 11.36
N SER A 17 9.41 -11.33 10.98
CA SER A 17 9.16 -10.30 9.97
C SER A 17 10.16 -10.45 8.85
N GLY A 18 9.89 -9.82 7.72
CA GLY A 18 10.80 -9.86 6.57
C GLY A 18 10.37 -8.88 5.52
N GLY A 19 11.10 -8.81 4.42
CA GLY A 19 10.73 -7.94 3.31
C GLY A 19 11.87 -7.75 2.33
N ILE A 20 11.55 -7.06 1.24
CA ILE A 20 12.53 -6.70 0.23
C ILE A 20 13.53 -5.72 0.85
N GLU A 21 14.82 -5.99 0.67
CA GLU A 21 15.89 -5.06 1.01
C GLU A 21 16.02 -4.03 -0.11
N GLY A 22 15.95 -2.76 0.22
CA GLY A 22 15.99 -1.67 -0.74
C GLY A 22 16.03 -0.31 -0.07
N LEU A 23 16.59 0.68 -0.78
CA LEU A 23 16.63 2.06 -0.29
C LEU A 23 15.21 2.60 -0.13
N GLY A 24 14.90 3.15 1.04
CA GLY A 24 13.56 3.67 1.35
C GLY A 24 12.51 2.61 1.74
N PHE A 25 12.87 1.33 1.75
CA PHE A 25 12.01 0.27 2.30
C PHE A 25 12.26 0.10 3.80
N ASP A 26 11.43 -0.70 4.48
CA ASP A 26 11.65 -0.99 5.90
C ASP A 26 12.92 -1.79 6.18
N ASN A 27 13.43 -2.50 5.18
CA ASN A 27 14.72 -3.18 5.20
C ASN A 27 15.76 -2.38 4.41
N ASP A 28 16.03 -1.14 4.81
CA ASP A 28 17.06 -0.31 4.20
C ASP A 28 18.47 -0.83 4.53
N PRO A 29 19.33 -1.10 3.53
CA PRO A 29 20.69 -1.61 3.77
C PRO A 29 21.59 -0.65 4.56
N ASN A 30 21.27 0.65 4.60
CA ASN A 30 21.99 1.64 5.42
C ASN A 30 21.55 1.65 6.89
N LYS A 31 20.41 1.03 7.21
CA LYS A 31 19.83 0.96 8.56
C LYS A 31 19.42 -0.50 8.89
N PRO A 32 20.36 -1.46 8.86
CA PRO A 32 20.03 -2.88 8.96
C PRO A 32 19.38 -3.22 10.32
N LYS A 33 18.20 -3.85 10.27
CA LYS A 33 17.47 -4.32 11.47
C LYS A 33 17.95 -5.68 11.99
N THR A 34 18.61 -6.47 11.13
CA THR A 34 19.26 -7.76 11.47
C THR A 34 20.65 -7.86 10.86
N LYS A 35 21.50 -8.72 11.44
CA LYS A 35 22.80 -9.14 10.90
C LYS A 35 22.69 -10.29 9.91
N ASP A 36 21.53 -10.96 9.84
CA ASP A 36 21.34 -12.09 8.94
C ASP A 36 21.52 -11.66 7.48
N PRO A 37 22.17 -12.48 6.64
CA PRO A 37 22.37 -12.14 5.24
C PRO A 37 21.03 -12.08 4.50
N ALA A 38 20.92 -11.19 3.52
CA ALA A 38 19.80 -11.25 2.59
C ALA A 38 19.91 -12.51 1.73
N VAL A 39 18.76 -13.04 1.33
CA VAL A 39 18.67 -14.12 0.34
C VAL A 39 18.17 -13.55 -0.98
N SER A 40 18.69 -14.04 -2.09
CA SER A 40 18.25 -13.60 -3.40
C SER A 40 17.05 -14.41 -3.87
N LEU A 41 15.93 -13.74 -4.17
CA LEU A 41 14.66 -14.35 -4.58
C LEU A 41 14.21 -13.80 -5.94
N TYR A 42 13.53 -14.62 -6.73
CA TYR A 42 12.85 -14.16 -7.94
C TYR A 42 11.46 -13.63 -7.61
N THR A 43 11.13 -12.47 -8.16
CA THR A 43 9.78 -11.90 -8.08
C THR A 43 8.94 -12.32 -9.28
N VAL A 44 7.64 -12.29 -9.06
CA VAL A 44 6.61 -12.45 -10.08
C VAL A 44 5.73 -11.19 -10.06
N PRO A 45 5.44 -10.55 -11.21
CA PRO A 45 4.51 -9.43 -11.25
C PRO A 45 3.12 -9.87 -10.78
N VAL A 46 2.40 -8.97 -10.11
CA VAL A 46 1.01 -9.23 -9.68
C VAL A 46 0.13 -9.62 -10.87
N GLN A 47 0.32 -8.97 -12.03
CA GLN A 47 -0.37 -9.31 -13.28
C GLN A 47 -0.27 -10.80 -13.62
N GLU A 48 0.94 -11.37 -13.57
CA GLU A 48 1.16 -12.77 -13.94
C GLU A 48 0.41 -13.72 -13.00
N ILE A 49 0.35 -13.40 -11.70
CA ILE A 49 -0.46 -14.15 -10.73
C ILE A 49 -1.95 -14.09 -11.11
N LEU A 50 -2.46 -12.88 -11.37
CA LEU A 50 -3.87 -12.67 -11.71
C LEU A 50 -4.27 -13.40 -13.00
N GLU A 51 -3.43 -13.33 -14.03
CA GLU A 51 -3.65 -14.02 -15.31
C GLU A 51 -3.61 -15.55 -15.13
N ARG A 52 -2.59 -16.05 -14.42
CA ARG A 52 -2.40 -17.49 -14.18
C ARG A 52 -3.61 -18.13 -13.50
N TYR A 53 -4.20 -17.43 -12.53
CA TYR A 53 -5.36 -17.92 -11.79
C TYR A 53 -6.69 -17.42 -12.35
N ARG A 54 -6.69 -16.74 -13.50
CA ARG A 54 -7.90 -16.19 -14.15
C ARG A 54 -8.73 -15.34 -13.19
N ALA A 55 -8.06 -14.51 -12.39
CA ALA A 55 -8.72 -13.55 -11.53
C ALA A 55 -9.63 -12.63 -12.34
N PRO A 56 -10.77 -12.20 -11.79
CA PRO A 56 -11.66 -11.29 -12.50
C PRO A 56 -10.97 -9.94 -12.73
N PRO A 57 -11.28 -9.23 -13.83
CA PRO A 57 -10.78 -7.87 -14.09
C PRO A 57 -11.14 -6.86 -13.00
N VAL A 58 -12.25 -7.10 -12.29
CA VAL A 58 -12.71 -6.29 -11.16
C VAL A 58 -12.74 -7.18 -9.93
N MET A 59 -11.97 -6.80 -8.92
CA MET A 59 -11.86 -7.49 -7.63
C MET A 59 -12.35 -6.58 -6.52
N GLU A 60 -12.88 -7.17 -5.46
CA GLU A 60 -13.60 -6.38 -4.45
C GLU A 60 -12.65 -5.63 -3.52
N TYR A 61 -11.54 -6.26 -3.16
CA TYR A 61 -10.68 -5.79 -2.10
C TYR A 61 -9.22 -6.20 -2.28
N LEU A 62 -8.31 -5.29 -1.93
CA LEU A 62 -6.88 -5.55 -1.72
C LEU A 62 -6.46 -4.99 -0.36
N SER A 63 -5.64 -5.74 0.38
CA SER A 63 -4.85 -5.21 1.49
C SER A 63 -3.38 -5.30 1.10
N LEU A 64 -2.67 -4.17 1.18
CA LEU A 64 -1.28 -4.05 0.76
C LEU A 64 -0.43 -3.54 1.92
N ASP A 65 0.27 -4.47 2.57
CA ASP A 65 1.29 -4.22 3.59
C ASP A 65 2.49 -5.10 3.21
N ILE A 66 3.52 -4.47 2.64
CA ILE A 66 4.72 -5.16 2.15
C ILE A 66 5.99 -4.42 2.58
N GLU A 67 5.95 -3.87 3.80
CA GLU A 67 7.12 -3.37 4.50
C GLU A 67 7.87 -2.27 3.70
N GLY A 68 7.11 -1.31 3.17
CA GLY A 68 7.65 -0.14 2.47
C GLY A 68 7.84 -0.32 0.96
N ALA A 69 7.54 -1.51 0.42
CA ALA A 69 7.67 -1.79 -1.01
C ALA A 69 6.37 -1.53 -1.81
N GLU A 70 5.38 -0.84 -1.23
CA GLU A 70 4.03 -0.68 -1.81
C GLU A 70 4.08 0.00 -3.18
N TYR A 71 4.80 1.11 -3.30
CA TYR A 71 4.98 1.78 -4.60
C TYR A 71 5.75 0.91 -5.59
N PHE A 72 6.78 0.20 -5.14
CA PHE A 72 7.61 -0.66 -5.99
C PHE A 72 6.79 -1.75 -6.67
N VAL A 73 5.84 -2.37 -5.97
CA VAL A 73 4.94 -3.38 -6.54
C VAL A 73 3.84 -2.74 -7.40
N MET A 74 3.27 -1.61 -6.96
CA MET A 74 2.10 -1.02 -7.63
C MET A 74 2.45 -0.21 -8.88
N LYS A 75 3.68 0.30 -9.02
CA LYS A 75 4.08 1.15 -10.18
C LYS A 75 3.89 0.47 -11.54
N ASP A 76 3.99 -0.87 -11.57
CA ASP A 76 3.83 -1.68 -12.78
C ASP A 76 2.49 -2.46 -12.78
N PHE A 77 1.59 -2.18 -11.84
CA PHE A 77 0.28 -2.84 -11.79
C PHE A 77 -0.59 -2.43 -12.99
N PRO A 78 -1.24 -3.38 -13.69
CA PRO A 78 -1.99 -3.12 -14.93
C PRO A 78 -3.39 -2.57 -14.65
N PHE A 79 -3.49 -1.32 -14.14
CA PHE A 79 -4.74 -0.67 -13.76
C PHE A 79 -5.82 -0.58 -14.86
N THR A 80 -5.42 -0.71 -16.13
CA THR A 80 -6.35 -0.73 -17.28
C THR A 80 -7.01 -2.09 -17.50
N THR A 81 -6.37 -3.17 -17.04
CA THR A 81 -6.85 -4.56 -17.18
C THR A 81 -7.47 -5.07 -15.89
N TYR A 82 -6.88 -4.72 -14.75
CA TYR A 82 -7.29 -5.14 -13.42
C TYR A 82 -7.53 -3.94 -12.53
N ARG A 83 -8.58 -3.99 -11.71
CA ARG A 83 -8.86 -2.99 -10.69
C ARG A 83 -9.42 -3.64 -9.43
N PHE A 84 -9.05 -3.09 -8.29
CA PHE A 84 -9.70 -3.35 -7.01
C PHE A 84 -10.77 -2.28 -6.75
N LYS A 85 -11.93 -2.63 -6.21
CA LYS A 85 -12.95 -1.63 -5.84
C LYS A 85 -12.47 -0.83 -4.63
N ILE A 86 -11.99 -1.53 -3.61
CA ILE A 86 -11.52 -0.96 -2.35
C ILE A 86 -10.10 -1.46 -2.09
N MET A 87 -9.23 -0.61 -1.54
CA MET A 87 -7.90 -1.02 -1.10
C MET A 87 -7.60 -0.47 0.29
N THR A 88 -6.96 -1.25 1.14
CA THR A 88 -6.15 -0.71 2.25
C THR A 88 -4.68 -0.79 1.87
N ILE A 89 -3.94 0.27 2.14
CA ILE A 89 -2.51 0.37 1.85
C ILE A 89 -1.79 0.93 3.05
N GLU A 90 -0.82 0.17 3.54
CA GLU A 90 0.08 0.58 4.61
C GLU A 90 1.06 1.62 4.06
N ARG A 91 1.10 2.77 4.71
CA ARG A 91 2.12 3.81 4.58
C ARG A 91 2.44 4.18 3.13
N PRO A 92 1.43 4.51 2.29
CA PRO A 92 1.68 4.84 0.90
C PRO A 92 2.67 6.02 0.81
N SER A 93 3.65 5.90 -0.09
CA SER A 93 4.53 7.02 -0.44
C SER A 93 3.76 8.08 -1.23
N GLN A 94 4.33 9.27 -1.40
CA GLN A 94 3.69 10.32 -2.19
C GLN A 94 3.52 9.90 -3.66
N GLU A 95 4.47 9.14 -4.19
CA GLU A 95 4.43 8.55 -5.53
C GLU A 95 3.27 7.56 -5.66
N LEU A 96 3.05 6.72 -4.65
CA LEU A 96 1.90 5.80 -4.65
C LEU A 96 0.58 6.56 -4.58
N VAL A 97 0.47 7.57 -3.72
CA VAL A 97 -0.72 8.44 -3.69
C VAL A 97 -0.98 9.04 -5.08
N ASN A 98 0.04 9.58 -5.74
CA ASN A 98 -0.10 10.17 -7.06
C ASN A 98 -0.56 9.14 -8.12
N LEU A 99 0.01 7.93 -8.08
CA LEU A 99 -0.33 6.82 -8.96
C LEU A 99 -1.79 6.36 -8.77
N LEU A 100 -2.27 6.28 -7.54
CA LEU A 100 -3.65 5.92 -7.24
C LEU A 100 -4.62 6.94 -7.83
N TYR A 101 -4.37 8.23 -7.62
CA TYR A 101 -5.19 9.30 -8.20
C TYR A 101 -5.17 9.33 -9.73
N SER A 102 -4.04 9.03 -10.38
CA SER A 102 -4.01 8.94 -11.85
C SER A 102 -4.85 7.79 -12.38
N ASN A 103 -5.05 6.75 -11.56
CA ASN A 103 -5.88 5.58 -11.86
C ASN A 103 -7.27 5.62 -11.20
N GLN A 104 -7.80 6.83 -10.97
CA GLN A 104 -9.17 7.08 -10.49
C GLN A 104 -9.49 6.53 -9.08
N TYR A 105 -8.48 6.23 -8.27
CA TYR A 105 -8.68 5.96 -6.85
C TYR A 105 -8.74 7.25 -6.03
N VAL A 106 -9.61 7.26 -5.04
CA VAL A 106 -9.77 8.37 -4.09
C VAL A 106 -9.55 7.88 -2.67
N TYR A 107 -8.91 8.72 -1.86
CA TYR A 107 -8.73 8.49 -0.43
C TYR A 107 -10.08 8.63 0.29
N LEU A 108 -10.36 7.72 1.21
CA LEU A 108 -11.55 7.77 2.07
C LEU A 108 -11.20 8.10 3.52
N ALA A 109 -10.22 7.40 4.10
CA ALA A 109 -9.87 7.53 5.50
C ALA A 109 -8.50 6.91 5.80
N ALA A 110 -8.00 7.13 7.00
CA ALA A 110 -6.85 6.45 7.55
C ALA A 110 -7.11 5.99 8.99
N ASN A 111 -6.39 4.97 9.42
CA ASN A 111 -6.58 4.41 10.75
C ASN A 111 -6.05 5.36 11.85
N ASN A 112 -6.82 5.55 12.93
CA ASN A 112 -6.40 6.23 14.15
C ASN A 112 -5.67 7.58 13.93
N GLU A 113 -4.93 8.09 14.93
CA GLU A 113 -4.20 9.36 14.81
C GLU A 113 -2.90 9.28 13.98
N TYR A 114 -2.31 8.09 13.85
CA TYR A 114 -1.08 7.89 13.09
C TYR A 114 -1.36 7.86 11.60
N GLY A 115 -2.46 7.23 11.16
CA GLY A 115 -2.87 7.17 9.76
C GLY A 115 -1.94 6.34 8.86
N MET A 116 -1.29 5.33 9.44
CA MET A 116 -0.36 4.46 8.71
C MET A 116 -1.08 3.46 7.81
N GLU A 117 -2.35 3.13 8.05
CA GLU A 117 -3.16 2.32 7.15
C GLU A 117 -4.21 3.23 6.51
N THR A 118 -4.27 3.22 5.18
CA THR A 118 -5.10 4.16 4.40
C THR A 118 -6.13 3.41 3.56
N LEU A 119 -7.36 3.91 3.53
CA LEU A 119 -8.49 3.34 2.81
C LEU A 119 -8.72 4.11 1.51
N TRP A 120 -8.83 3.37 0.41
CA TRP A 120 -9.00 3.89 -0.95
C TRP A 120 -10.17 3.20 -1.63
N VAL A 121 -10.86 3.92 -2.52
CA VAL A 121 -11.89 3.35 -3.39
C VAL A 121 -11.70 3.84 -4.83
N HIS A 122 -11.96 2.97 -5.80
CA HIS A 122 -12.07 3.39 -7.19
C HIS A 122 -13.31 4.25 -7.37
N ARG A 123 -13.18 5.41 -8.04
CA ARG A 123 -14.25 6.42 -8.18
C ARG A 123 -15.58 5.85 -8.67
N ASP A 124 -15.55 4.91 -9.61
CA ASP A 124 -16.76 4.25 -10.15
C ASP A 124 -17.62 3.56 -9.08
N HIS A 125 -17.03 3.15 -7.95
CA HIS A 125 -17.72 2.41 -6.88
C HIS A 125 -17.99 3.26 -5.64
N LEU A 126 -17.58 4.53 -5.62
CA LEU A 126 -17.76 5.40 -4.46
C LEU A 126 -19.23 5.56 -4.06
N SER A 127 -20.13 5.68 -5.03
CA SER A 127 -21.58 5.84 -4.77
C SER A 127 -22.26 4.57 -4.27
N GLU A 128 -21.62 3.41 -4.41
CA GLU A 128 -22.14 2.11 -3.96
C GLU A 128 -21.79 1.82 -2.49
N LEU A 129 -20.87 2.59 -1.89
CA LEU A 129 -20.37 2.34 -0.55
C LEU A 129 -21.25 2.99 0.54
N ASP A 130 -21.53 2.20 1.58
CA ASP A 130 -21.95 2.73 2.87
C ASP A 130 -20.71 3.24 3.63
N THR A 131 -20.46 4.54 3.55
CA THR A 131 -19.32 5.17 4.23
C THR A 131 -19.54 5.38 5.72
N THR A 132 -20.74 5.12 6.27
CA THR A 132 -20.99 5.24 7.72
C THR A 132 -20.17 4.23 8.54
N ALA A 133 -19.76 3.13 7.91
CA ALA A 133 -18.86 2.15 8.51
C ALA A 133 -17.53 2.78 8.96
N ILE A 134 -17.01 3.79 8.23
CA ILE A 134 -15.76 4.49 8.56
C ILE A 134 -15.87 5.19 9.92
N GLU A 135 -17.00 5.84 10.17
CA GLU A 135 -17.29 6.49 11.45
C GLU A 135 -17.45 5.47 12.57
N ALA A 136 -18.15 4.36 12.30
CA ALA A 136 -18.36 3.28 13.26
C ALA A 136 -17.04 2.66 13.73
N VAL A 137 -16.06 2.50 12.83
CA VAL A 137 -14.71 2.00 13.16
C VAL A 137 -13.74 3.11 13.60
N LYS A 138 -14.21 4.36 13.69
CA LYS A 138 -13.42 5.53 14.12
C LYS A 138 -12.16 5.78 13.27
N TRP A 139 -12.23 5.49 11.98
CA TRP A 139 -11.16 5.89 11.06
C TRP A 139 -11.29 7.38 10.75
N ARG A 140 -10.15 8.03 10.55
CA ARG A 140 -10.08 9.47 10.36
C ARG A 140 -10.17 9.81 8.87
N THR A 141 -11.12 10.66 8.52
CA THR A 141 -11.23 11.26 7.19
C THR A 141 -10.41 12.55 7.06
N VAL A 142 -9.82 13.01 8.16
CA VAL A 142 -9.01 14.23 8.27
C VAL A 142 -7.51 13.92 8.30
N SER A 143 -6.68 14.96 8.30
CA SER A 143 -5.23 14.83 8.48
C SER A 143 -4.86 14.00 9.72
N THR A 144 -3.84 13.17 9.54
CA THR A 144 -3.21 12.32 10.55
C THR A 144 -1.74 12.68 10.66
N ARG A 145 -0.97 11.97 11.49
CA ARG A 145 0.49 12.16 11.53
C ARG A 145 1.19 11.70 10.25
N TRP A 146 0.60 10.78 9.49
CA TRP A 146 1.18 10.27 8.24
C TRP A 146 0.75 11.08 7.02
N ILE A 147 -0.53 11.42 6.95
CA ILE A 147 -1.16 12.01 5.76
C ILE A 147 -1.89 13.31 6.09
N GLU A 148 -1.59 14.37 5.35
CA GLU A 148 -2.34 15.62 5.35
C GLU A 148 -3.44 15.54 4.30
N VAL A 149 -4.69 15.81 4.69
CA VAL A 149 -5.84 15.83 3.80
C VAL A 149 -6.23 17.29 3.57
N GLY A 150 -6.27 17.69 2.30
CA GLY A 150 -6.72 19.02 1.90
C GLY A 150 -8.18 19.28 2.28
N THR A 151 -8.58 20.55 2.32
CA THR A 151 -9.96 20.93 2.67
C THR A 151 -10.90 20.87 1.46
N SER A 152 -10.35 20.79 0.25
CA SER A 152 -11.10 20.64 -0.99
C SER A 152 -11.09 19.18 -1.47
N PRO A 153 -12.23 18.61 -1.91
CA PRO A 153 -12.28 17.28 -2.53
C PRO A 153 -11.41 17.13 -3.79
N ALA A 154 -10.99 18.25 -4.40
CA ALA A 154 -10.08 18.25 -5.54
C ALA A 154 -8.60 18.13 -5.13
N GLU A 155 -8.27 18.39 -3.87
CA GLU A 155 -6.91 18.29 -3.36
C GLU A 155 -6.56 16.84 -3.04
N LYS A 156 -5.42 16.39 -3.57
CA LYS A 156 -4.87 15.07 -3.21
C LYS A 156 -4.27 15.16 -1.81
N PRO A 157 -4.40 14.11 -0.98
CA PRO A 157 -3.70 14.06 0.28
C PRO A 157 -2.18 14.05 0.05
N ARG A 158 -1.45 14.60 1.01
CA ARG A 158 0.01 14.69 1.00
C ARG A 158 0.58 13.82 2.10
N VAL A 159 1.63 13.07 1.79
CA VAL A 159 2.38 12.32 2.78
C VAL A 159 3.30 13.29 3.51
N ILE A 160 3.09 13.45 4.83
CA ILE A 160 3.80 14.44 5.66
C ILE A 160 4.77 13.83 6.67
N ALA A 161 4.69 12.52 6.90
CA ALA A 161 5.73 11.76 7.60
C ALA A 161 6.37 10.78 6.61
N GLN A 162 7.68 10.89 6.44
CA GLN A 162 8.50 9.88 5.77
C GLN A 162 9.47 9.30 6.82
N LYS A 163 9.71 7.99 6.77
CA LYS A 163 10.78 7.33 7.55
C LYS A 163 12.16 7.68 6.99
#